data_AF-A0A4Q3SR74-F1
#
_entry.id   AF-A0A4Q3SR74-F1
#
_cell.length_a   1.000
_cell.length_b   1.000
_cell.length_c   1.000
_cell.angle_alpha   90.00
_cell.angle_beta   90.00
_cell.angle_gamma   90.00
#
_symmetry.space_group_name_H-M   'P 1'
#
loop_
_entity.id
_entity.type
_entity.pdbx_description
1 polymer ?
#
loop_
_entity_poly.entity_id
_entity_poly.type
_entity_poly.pdbx_seq_one_letter_code
_entity_poly.pdbx_strand_id
1 'polypeptide(L)'
;LFNPFYGLTDNLATCWLAREEMKGAFLLLNGDTLFEPAIASRLLDAAASAVTVTVDRKGSYDADDMKVLTEGSRLRSIGKTITEFDAESIGFLRFSPEGAAAFVRTVEQIMRSPEGLKRWYLSVINEMAQGGDEVSVVSIQGLDWAEMDFPEDVARNLELTESWSRQPVAV
;
A
#
# COMPACT_ATOMS: atom_id res chain seq x y z
N LEU A 1 -16.89 10.49 -2.96
CA LEU A 1 -17.12 9.63 -1.77
C LEU A 1 -16.67 10.37 -0.51
N PHE A 2 -17.29 10.10 0.64
CA PHE A 2 -16.92 10.71 1.92
C PHE A 2 -17.10 9.68 3.04
N ASN A 3 -16.12 9.56 3.94
CA ASN A 3 -16.22 8.74 5.15
C ASN A 3 -16.70 9.59 6.33
N PRO A 4 -17.98 9.62 6.71
CA PRO A 4 -18.44 10.43 7.84
C PRO A 4 -17.93 9.93 9.20
N PHE A 5 -17.30 8.77 9.25
CA PHE A 5 -16.74 8.15 10.47
C PHE A 5 -15.21 8.27 10.53
N TYR A 6 -14.58 9.14 9.72
CA TYR A 6 -13.12 9.29 9.66
C TYR A 6 -12.47 9.53 11.03
N GLY A 7 -13.15 10.25 11.94
CA GLY A 7 -12.62 10.52 13.29
C GLY A 7 -12.78 9.37 14.29
N LEU A 8 -13.48 8.29 13.92
CA LEU A 8 -13.79 7.15 14.78
C LEU A 8 -13.19 5.84 14.28
N THR A 9 -12.68 5.81 13.05
CA THR A 9 -12.31 4.59 12.32
C THR A 9 -10.90 4.69 11.75
N ASP A 10 -10.25 3.55 11.57
CA ASP A 10 -9.03 3.43 10.77
C ASP A 10 -9.37 3.29 9.26
N ASN A 11 -8.33 3.31 8.42
CA ASN A 11 -8.47 3.41 6.97
C ASN A 11 -9.16 2.22 6.26
N LEU A 12 -9.34 1.06 6.94
CA LEU A 12 -10.17 -0.03 6.40
C LEU A 12 -11.63 0.40 6.21
N ALA A 13 -12.18 1.21 7.12
CA ALA A 13 -13.55 1.69 7.01
C ALA A 13 -13.74 2.59 5.78
N THR A 14 -12.72 3.39 5.45
CA THR A 14 -12.68 4.16 4.21
C THR A 14 -12.70 3.26 2.98
N CYS A 15 -11.90 2.18 2.98
CA CYS A 15 -11.94 1.17 1.91
C CYS A 15 -13.32 0.52 1.78
N TRP A 16 -13.95 0.18 2.90
CA TRP A 16 -15.30 -0.40 2.91
C TRP A 16 -16.34 0.56 2.32
N LEU A 17 -16.29 1.85 2.65
CA LEU A 17 -17.19 2.84 2.05
C LEU A 17 -16.93 3.07 0.56
N ALA A 18 -15.69 2.92 0.12
CA ALA A 18 -15.28 3.08 -1.28
C ALA A 18 -15.41 1.78 -2.11
N ARG A 19 -15.82 0.65 -1.52
CA ARG A 19 -15.82 -0.67 -2.17
C ARG A 19 -16.59 -0.73 -3.50
N GLU A 20 -17.60 0.12 -3.68
CA GLU A 20 -18.37 0.21 -4.92
C GLU A 20 -17.58 0.76 -6.11
N GLU A 21 -16.46 1.46 -5.86
CA GLU A 21 -15.53 1.96 -6.88
C GLU A 21 -14.41 0.96 -7.18
N MET A 22 -14.24 -0.06 -6.34
CA MET A 22 -13.20 -1.09 -6.47
C MET A 22 -13.64 -2.21 -7.44
N LYS A 23 -14.14 -1.81 -8.61
CA LYS A 23 -14.67 -2.69 -9.66
C LYS A 23 -13.65 -2.83 -10.78
N GLY A 24 -13.21 -4.07 -11.04
CA GLY A 24 -12.16 -4.34 -12.03
C GLY A 24 -10.77 -4.02 -11.49
N ALA A 25 -9.80 -3.83 -12.38
CA ALA A 25 -8.44 -3.50 -11.98
C ALA A 25 -8.36 -2.06 -11.46
N PHE A 26 -7.66 -1.85 -10.36
CA PHE A 26 -7.46 -0.51 -9.78
C PHE A 26 -6.12 -0.39 -9.05
N LEU A 27 -5.77 0.85 -8.75
CA LEU A 27 -4.64 1.19 -7.88
C LEU A 27 -5.17 1.76 -6.55
N LEU A 28 -4.55 1.38 -5.43
CA LEU A 28 -4.82 1.95 -4.11
C LEU A 28 -3.55 2.64 -3.61
N LEU A 29 -3.67 3.88 -3.18
CA LEU A 29 -2.57 4.71 -2.73
C LEU A 29 -2.96 5.41 -1.41
N ASN A 30 -2.07 5.42 -0.43
CA ASN A 30 -2.25 6.23 0.78
C ASN A 30 -2.22 7.73 0.42
N GLY A 31 -3.06 8.53 1.07
CA GLY A 31 -3.27 9.94 0.68
C GLY A 31 -2.10 10.88 0.98
N ASP A 32 -1.18 10.45 1.82
CA ASP A 32 0.02 11.15 2.29
C ASP A 32 1.31 10.70 1.57
N THR A 33 1.25 9.66 0.73
CA THR A 33 2.42 9.14 0.01
C THR A 33 2.72 9.97 -1.24
N LEU A 34 3.94 10.51 -1.28
CA LEU A 34 4.58 11.12 -2.44
C LEU A 34 5.54 10.11 -3.08
N PHE A 35 5.55 10.02 -4.41
CA PHE A 35 6.39 9.07 -5.14
C PHE A 35 6.83 9.65 -6.48
N GLU A 36 8.04 9.31 -6.92
CA GLU A 36 8.48 9.67 -8.26
C GLU A 36 7.76 8.83 -9.34
N PRO A 37 7.57 9.35 -10.57
CA PRO A 37 6.81 8.65 -11.62
C PRO A 37 7.30 7.23 -11.95
N ALA A 38 8.61 6.98 -11.81
CA ALA A 38 9.21 5.67 -12.06
C ALA A 38 8.65 4.56 -11.14
N ILE A 39 8.15 4.91 -9.95
CA ILE A 39 7.50 3.96 -9.04
C ILE A 39 6.19 3.45 -9.65
N ALA A 40 5.36 4.34 -10.20
CA ALA A 40 4.11 3.96 -10.84
C ALA A 40 4.36 3.09 -12.09
N SER A 41 5.32 3.46 -12.93
CA SER A 41 5.73 2.64 -14.08
C SER A 41 6.16 1.24 -13.62
N ARG A 42 7.01 1.15 -12.59
CA ARG A 42 7.48 -0.12 -12.05
C ARG A 42 6.36 -0.99 -11.49
N LEU A 43 5.37 -0.39 -10.82
CA LEU A 43 4.20 -1.11 -10.32
C LEU A 43 3.32 -1.64 -11.45
N LEU A 44 3.12 -0.84 -12.52
CA LEU A 44 2.32 -1.22 -13.67
C LEU A 44 2.98 -2.32 -14.51
N ASP A 45 4.30 -2.26 -14.67
CA ASP A 45 5.11 -3.23 -15.43
C ASP A 45 5.39 -4.54 -14.67
N ALA A 46 5.09 -4.59 -13.37
CA ALA A 46 5.27 -5.78 -12.55
C ALA A 46 4.45 -6.96 -13.08
N ALA A 47 4.99 -8.17 -12.91
CA ALA A 47 4.33 -9.41 -13.28
C ALA A 47 2.89 -9.47 -12.76
N ALA A 48 1.99 -10.07 -13.54
CA ALA A 48 0.59 -10.22 -13.16
C ALA A 48 0.48 -11.01 -11.85
N SER A 49 -0.37 -10.53 -10.95
CA SER A 49 -0.64 -11.11 -9.63
C SER A 49 -2.01 -10.60 -9.18
N ALA A 50 -2.71 -11.31 -8.29
CA ALA A 50 -4.02 -10.84 -7.82
C ALA A 50 -3.89 -9.46 -7.17
N VAL A 51 -2.90 -9.31 -6.30
CA VAL A 51 -2.44 -8.04 -5.72
C VAL A 51 -0.92 -7.91 -5.91
N THR A 52 -0.45 -6.71 -6.23
CA THR A 52 0.98 -6.34 -6.21
C THR A 52 1.19 -5.18 -5.23
N VAL A 53 2.06 -5.36 -4.24
CA VAL A 53 2.41 -4.34 -3.24
C VAL A 53 3.78 -3.74 -3.57
N THR A 54 3.89 -2.42 -3.64
CA THR A 54 5.20 -1.77 -3.74
C THR A 54 5.91 -1.83 -2.40
N VAL A 55 7.17 -2.29 -2.41
CA VAL A 55 7.99 -2.34 -1.20
C VAL A 55 9.33 -1.64 -1.39
N ASP A 56 9.78 -0.93 -0.37
CA ASP A 56 11.12 -0.37 -0.31
C ASP A 56 12.05 -1.23 0.53
N ARG A 57 13.33 -1.29 0.13
CA ARG A 57 14.38 -2.00 0.84
C ARG A 57 15.49 -1.04 1.22
N LYS A 58 15.53 -0.71 2.51
CA LYS A 58 16.43 0.30 3.09
C LYS A 58 17.40 -0.33 4.10
N GLY A 59 18.47 0.40 4.42
CA GLY A 59 19.51 -0.07 5.34
C GLY A 59 19.07 -0.13 6.82
N SER A 60 18.01 0.62 7.17
CA SER A 60 17.45 0.66 8.52
C SER A 60 15.94 0.90 8.44
N TYR A 61 15.21 0.25 9.33
CA TYR A 61 13.76 0.37 9.48
C TYR A 61 13.44 0.95 10.86
N ASP A 62 12.40 1.77 10.94
CA ASP A 62 11.93 2.32 12.20
C ASP A 62 10.69 1.57 12.75
N ALA A 63 10.20 2.02 13.90
CA ALA A 63 9.10 1.37 14.59
C ALA A 63 7.76 1.57 13.87
N ASP A 64 7.58 2.69 13.16
CA ASP A 64 6.32 3.05 12.52
C ASP A 64 6.16 2.41 11.13
N ASP A 65 7.29 2.06 10.48
CA ASP A 65 7.33 1.38 9.19
C ASP A 65 6.35 0.20 9.10
N MET A 66 5.63 0.15 7.98
CA MET A 66 4.80 -0.99 7.62
C MET A 66 5.66 -2.14 7.09
N LYS A 67 6.20 -2.93 8.03
CA LYS A 67 7.13 -4.02 7.75
C LYS A 67 6.52 -5.11 6.88
N VAL A 68 7.33 -5.64 5.96
CA VAL A 68 6.99 -6.70 5.04
C VAL A 68 8.06 -7.79 5.10
N LEU A 69 7.61 -9.04 5.15
CA LEU A 69 8.43 -10.22 4.92
C LEU A 69 8.08 -10.82 3.55
N THR A 70 9.11 -11.12 2.76
CA THR A 70 8.95 -11.67 1.42
C THR A 70 9.61 -13.04 1.25
N GLU A 71 9.16 -13.80 0.26
CA GLU A 71 9.88 -14.96 -0.28
C GLU A 71 9.93 -14.84 -1.80
N GLY A 72 11.08 -14.43 -2.31
CA GLY A 72 11.19 -14.02 -3.72
C GLY A 72 10.27 -12.82 -3.99
N SER A 73 9.36 -12.97 -4.96
CA SER A 73 8.33 -11.96 -5.26
C SER A 73 7.05 -12.13 -4.46
N ARG A 74 6.92 -13.16 -3.61
CA ARG A 74 5.69 -13.42 -2.85
C ARG A 74 5.69 -12.66 -1.53
N LEU A 75 4.55 -12.05 -1.19
CA LEU A 75 4.31 -11.50 0.14
C LEU A 75 4.08 -12.65 1.13
N ARG A 76 4.91 -12.73 2.18
CA ARG A 76 4.78 -13.72 3.27
C ARG A 76 4.07 -13.16 4.49
N SER A 77 4.33 -11.90 4.84
CA SER A 77 3.64 -11.22 5.93
C SER A 77 3.76 -9.71 5.77
N ILE A 78 2.77 -8.96 6.24
CA ILE A 78 2.80 -7.50 6.30
C ILE A 78 2.11 -7.01 7.57
N GLY A 79 2.74 -6.09 8.30
CA GLY A 79 2.17 -5.49 9.50
C GLY A 79 3.19 -4.77 10.39
N LYS A 80 2.75 -3.81 11.21
CA LYS A 80 3.64 -3.03 12.10
C LYS A 80 4.33 -3.86 13.20
N THR A 81 3.75 -4.99 13.60
CA THR A 81 4.21 -5.78 14.76
C THR A 81 4.97 -7.06 14.39
N ILE A 82 5.23 -7.30 13.10
CA ILE A 82 6.00 -8.49 12.68
C ILE A 82 7.48 -8.30 13.01
N THR A 83 8.14 -9.37 13.46
CA THR A 83 9.54 -9.34 13.91
C THR A 83 10.53 -9.75 12.84
N GLU A 84 10.08 -10.56 11.87
CA GLU A 84 10.86 -10.93 10.69
C GLU A 84 10.36 -10.09 9.51
N PHE A 85 11.26 -9.34 8.89
CA PHE A 85 10.98 -8.48 7.75
C PHE A 85 12.25 -8.21 6.95
N ASP A 86 12.09 -7.94 5.66
CA ASP A 86 13.17 -7.59 4.73
C ASP A 86 12.87 -6.34 3.90
N ALA A 87 11.68 -5.77 4.05
CA ALA A 87 11.21 -4.61 3.31
C ALA A 87 10.14 -3.83 4.09
N GLU A 88 9.74 -2.67 3.54
CA GLU A 88 8.62 -1.84 4.00
C GLU A 88 7.62 -1.63 2.86
N SER A 89 6.33 -1.63 3.16
CA SER A 89 5.27 -1.24 2.22
C SER A 89 5.07 0.28 2.23
N ILE A 90 5.16 0.92 1.06
CA ILE A 90 4.94 2.37 0.90
C ILE A 90 3.46 2.76 0.72
N GLY A 91 2.53 1.80 0.83
CA GLY A 91 1.10 2.08 0.71
C GLY A 91 0.59 2.32 -0.72
N PHE A 92 1.31 1.85 -1.74
CA PHE A 92 0.88 1.88 -3.15
C PHE A 92 0.72 0.46 -3.73
N LEU A 93 -0.50 0.11 -4.13
CA LEU A 93 -0.86 -1.25 -4.52
C LEU A 93 -1.58 -1.27 -5.86
N ARG A 94 -1.37 -2.35 -6.62
CA ARG A 94 -2.13 -2.67 -7.83
C ARG A 94 -2.97 -3.92 -7.61
N PHE A 95 -4.22 -3.85 -8.04
CA PHE A 95 -5.18 -4.95 -7.99
C PHE A 95 -5.58 -5.35 -9.42
N SER A 96 -5.54 -6.65 -9.70
CA SER A 96 -6.26 -7.24 -10.84
C SER A 96 -7.78 -7.24 -10.60
N PRO A 97 -8.63 -7.52 -11.60
CA PRO A 97 -10.07 -7.67 -11.38
C PRO A 97 -10.41 -8.76 -10.35
N GLU A 98 -9.72 -9.89 -10.38
CA GLU A 98 -9.93 -11.01 -9.45
C GLU A 98 -9.47 -10.64 -8.03
N GLY A 99 -8.31 -10.00 -7.92
CA GLY A 99 -7.77 -9.52 -6.64
C GLY A 99 -8.58 -8.39 -6.03
N ALA A 100 -9.14 -7.50 -6.85
CA ALA A 100 -10.09 -6.48 -6.42
C ALA A 100 -11.34 -7.10 -5.82
N ALA A 101 -11.92 -8.09 -6.50
CA ALA A 101 -13.08 -8.80 -5.99
C ALA A 101 -12.77 -9.56 -4.69
N ALA A 102 -11.58 -10.17 -4.58
CA ALA A 102 -11.12 -10.82 -3.35
C ALA A 102 -10.95 -9.82 -2.20
N PHE A 103 -10.28 -8.70 -2.45
CA PHE A 103 -10.09 -7.63 -1.49
C PHE A 103 -11.42 -7.11 -0.95
N VAL A 104 -12.38 -6.78 -1.83
CA VAL A 104 -13.71 -6.30 -1.41
C VAL A 104 -14.42 -7.33 -0.54
N ARG A 105 -14.40 -8.62 -0.91
CA ARG A 105 -15.01 -9.68 -0.09
C ARG A 105 -14.40 -9.75 1.32
N THR A 106 -13.08 -9.68 1.41
CA THR A 106 -12.36 -9.75 2.69
C THR A 106 -12.61 -8.50 3.53
N VAL A 107 -12.61 -7.31 2.92
CA VAL A 107 -13.01 -6.05 3.58
C VAL A 107 -14.42 -6.15 4.15
N GLU A 108 -15.40 -6.61 3.37
CA GLU A 108 -16.78 -6.80 3.84
C GLU A 108 -16.89 -7.81 4.97
N GLN A 109 -16.11 -8.89 4.92
CA GLN A 109 -16.08 -9.90 5.98
C GLN A 109 -15.55 -9.33 7.29
N ILE A 110 -14.41 -8.63 7.27
CA ILE A 110 -13.80 -8.04 8.47
C ILE A 110 -14.71 -6.96 9.07
N MET A 111 -15.37 -6.16 8.23
CA MET A 111 -16.27 -5.09 8.67
C MET A 111 -17.58 -5.59 9.31
N ARG A 112 -17.84 -6.90 9.30
CA ARG A 112 -18.96 -7.50 10.05
C ARG A 112 -18.68 -7.62 11.55
N SER A 113 -17.43 -7.45 12.00
CA SER A 113 -17.08 -7.43 13.42
C SER A 113 -16.69 -6.02 13.89
N PRO A 114 -16.91 -5.68 15.17
CA PRO A 114 -16.53 -4.38 15.73
C PRO A 114 -15.03 -4.06 15.57
N GLU A 115 -14.17 -5.07 15.60
CA GLU A 115 -12.73 -4.94 15.46
C GLU A 115 -12.33 -4.40 14.07
N GLY A 116 -13.16 -4.60 13.03
CA GLY A 116 -12.90 -4.09 11.69
C GLY A 116 -12.76 -2.57 11.63
N LEU A 117 -13.42 -1.83 12.54
CA LEU A 117 -13.35 -0.37 12.60
C LEU A 117 -11.96 0.18 13.00
N LYS A 118 -11.09 -0.67 13.57
CA LYS A 118 -9.76 -0.31 14.07
C LYS A 118 -8.63 -0.97 13.29
N ARG A 119 -8.94 -1.50 12.10
CA ARG A 119 -7.97 -2.19 11.26
C ARG A 119 -7.50 -1.31 10.12
N TRP A 120 -6.24 -1.51 9.75
CA TRP A 120 -5.69 -0.96 8.52
C TRP A 120 -5.98 -1.86 7.34
N TYR A 121 -6.16 -1.29 6.14
CA TYR A 121 -6.43 -2.09 4.95
C TYR A 121 -5.28 -3.06 4.61
N LEU A 122 -4.03 -2.75 4.99
CA LEU A 122 -2.90 -3.67 4.79
C LEU A 122 -3.03 -4.96 5.61
N SER A 123 -3.82 -4.96 6.70
CA SER A 123 -4.17 -6.21 7.39
C SER A 123 -5.03 -7.14 6.54
N VAL A 124 -5.86 -6.60 5.64
CA VAL A 124 -6.61 -7.38 4.65
C VAL A 124 -5.66 -8.06 3.68
N ILE A 125 -4.63 -7.32 3.23
CA ILE A 125 -3.62 -7.85 2.30
C ILE A 125 -2.83 -8.98 2.95
N ASN A 126 -2.51 -8.83 4.24
CA ASN A 126 -1.92 -9.91 5.02
C ASN A 126 -2.85 -11.14 5.07
N GLU A 127 -4.14 -10.96 5.38
CA GLU A 127 -5.10 -12.07 5.41
C GLU A 127 -5.26 -12.77 4.07
N MET A 128 -5.28 -12.02 2.96
CA MET A 128 -5.31 -12.59 1.61
C MET A 128 -4.07 -13.46 1.35
N ALA A 129 -2.88 -12.95 1.68
CA ALA A 129 -1.63 -13.70 1.51
C ALA A 129 -1.57 -14.97 2.37
N GLN A 130 -2.05 -14.93 3.61
CA GLN A 130 -2.17 -16.11 4.49
C GLN A 130 -3.26 -17.08 4.01
N GLY A 131 -4.34 -16.55 3.43
CA GLY A 131 -5.47 -17.30 2.89
C GLY A 131 -5.19 -18.04 1.59
N GLY A 132 -4.01 -17.81 0.99
CA GLY A 132 -3.57 -18.47 -0.24
C GLY A 132 -3.83 -17.69 -1.52
N ASP A 133 -4.33 -16.45 -1.43
CA ASP A 133 -4.41 -15.56 -2.59
C ASP A 133 -3.02 -15.19 -3.11
N GLU A 134 -2.93 -14.91 -4.40
CA GLU A 134 -1.68 -14.49 -5.03
C GLU A 134 -1.38 -13.01 -4.73
N VAL A 135 -0.61 -12.80 -3.67
CA VAL A 135 -0.11 -11.48 -3.29
C VAL A 135 1.39 -11.43 -3.54
N SER A 136 1.78 -10.60 -4.50
CA SER A 136 3.17 -10.38 -4.88
C SER A 136 3.66 -9.00 -4.42
N VAL A 137 4.97 -8.82 -4.40
CA VAL A 137 5.62 -7.54 -4.14
C VAL A 137 6.46 -7.12 -5.36
N VAL A 138 6.63 -5.81 -5.51
CA VAL A 138 7.59 -5.22 -6.44
C VAL A 138 8.48 -4.24 -5.67
N SER A 139 9.79 -4.38 -5.81
CA SER A 139 10.72 -3.50 -5.10
C SER A 139 10.86 -2.17 -5.80
N ILE A 140 10.79 -1.09 -5.04
CA ILE A 140 11.10 0.26 -5.50
C ILE A 140 12.49 0.74 -5.07
N GLN A 141 13.32 -0.16 -4.53
CA GLN A 141 14.64 0.17 -4.00
C GLN A 141 15.45 1.04 -4.98
N GLY A 142 15.99 2.15 -4.45
CA GLY A 142 16.73 3.14 -5.23
C GLY A 142 15.87 4.15 -5.98
N LEU A 143 14.55 4.14 -5.77
CA LEU A 143 13.63 5.20 -6.18
C LEU A 143 13.21 6.03 -4.97
N ASP A 144 12.84 7.28 -5.24
CA ASP A 144 12.48 8.26 -4.23
C ASP A 144 10.97 8.27 -3.94
N TRP A 145 10.65 8.26 -2.65
CA TRP A 145 9.30 8.41 -2.12
C TRP A 145 9.38 9.07 -0.73
N ALA A 146 8.25 9.58 -0.24
CA ALA A 146 8.14 10.12 1.10
C ALA A 146 6.68 10.10 1.59
N GLU A 147 6.49 10.19 2.91
CA GLU A 147 5.18 10.44 3.53
C GLU A 147 5.09 11.90 3.98
N MET A 148 3.87 12.44 3.99
CA MET A 148 3.55 13.78 4.48
C MET A 148 2.75 13.67 5.79
N ASP A 149 3.41 13.23 6.86
CA ASP A 149 2.77 13.00 8.16
C ASP A 149 2.86 14.22 9.07
N PHE A 150 4.01 14.90 9.08
CA PHE A 150 4.28 16.01 9.99
C PHE A 150 4.62 17.30 9.25
N PRO A 151 4.33 18.48 9.84
CA PRO A 151 4.73 19.76 9.26
C PRO A 151 6.23 19.87 8.93
N GLU A 152 7.08 19.17 9.68
CA GLU A 152 8.52 19.09 9.50
C GLU A 152 8.93 18.40 8.18
N ASP A 153 8.07 17.55 7.61
CA ASP A 153 8.34 16.86 6.35
C ASP A 153 8.20 17.79 5.14
N VAL A 154 7.49 18.92 5.28
CA VAL A 154 7.19 19.85 4.18
C VAL A 154 8.45 20.33 3.46
N ALA A 155 9.47 20.77 4.18
CA ALA A 155 10.70 21.27 3.57
C ALA A 155 11.40 20.20 2.72
N ARG A 156 11.55 19.00 3.28
CA ARG A 156 12.17 17.85 2.60
C ARG A 156 11.36 17.39 1.39
N ASN A 157 10.04 17.33 1.54
CA ASN A 157 9.12 16.87 0.50
C ASN A 157 9.02 17.86 -0.67
N LEU A 158 9.17 19.17 -0.41
CA LEU A 158 9.29 20.18 -1.47
C LEU A 158 10.59 20.02 -2.27
N GLU A 159 11.73 19.89 -1.59
CA GLU A 159 13.02 19.64 -2.28
C GLU A 159 12.98 18.36 -3.12
N LEU A 160 12.39 17.30 -2.56
CA LEU A 160 12.25 16.02 -3.22
C LEU A 160 11.38 16.12 -4.48
N THR A 161 10.17 16.68 -4.36
CA THR A 161 9.23 16.80 -5.49
C THR A 161 9.71 17.78 -6.56
N GLU A 162 10.46 18.83 -6.20
CA GLU A 162 11.13 19.70 -7.16
C GLU A 162 12.14 18.92 -8.01
N SER A 163 12.89 17.99 -7.42
CA SER A 163 13.89 17.19 -8.14
C SER A 163 13.23 16.31 -9.23
N TRP A 164 12.06 15.75 -8.95
CA TRP A 164 11.29 14.93 -9.89
C TRP A 164 10.77 15.76 -11.06
N SER A 165 10.30 16.98 -10.80
CA SER A 165 9.77 17.88 -11.83
C SER A 165 10.83 18.35 -12.86
N ARG A 166 12.11 18.34 -12.47
CA ARG A 166 13.23 18.74 -13.31
C ARG A 166 13.78 17.59 -14.15
N GLN A 167 13.45 16.35 -13.82
CA GLN A 167 13.79 15.20 -14.64
C GLN A 167 12.74 15.05 -15.75
N PRO A 168 13.14 14.99 -17.04
CA PRO A 168 12.18 14.74 -18.09
C PRO A 168 11.53 13.37 -17.87
N VAL A 169 10.20 13.33 -17.86
CA VAL A 169 9.46 12.07 -17.90
C VAL A 169 9.88 11.36 -19.18
N ALA A 170 10.61 10.26 -19.05
CA ALA A 170 10.89 9.39 -20.19
C ALA A 170 9.55 8.78 -20.62
N VAL A 171 8.99 9.28 -21.72
CA VAL A 171 7.80 8.76 -22.39
C VAL A 171 8.20 7.66 -23.36
#